data_AF-A0A2T4S5U2-F1
#
_entry.id   AF-A0A2T4S5U2-F1
#
_cell.length_a   1.000
_cell.length_b   1.000
_cell.length_c   1.000
_cell.angle_alpha   90.00
_cell.angle_beta   90.00
_cell.angle_gamma   90.00
#
_symmetry.space_group_name_H-M   'P 1'
#
loop_
_entity.id
_entity.type
_entity.pdbx_description
1 polymer ?
#
loop_
_entity_poly.entity_id
_entity_poly.type
_entity_poly.pdbx_seq_one_letter_code
_entity_poly.pdbx_strand_id
1 'polypeptide(L)'
;MKQDYIRVKGATQNNLKSIDVDIPKHFITVFTGRSGSGKSSLVFNTLAAESEHLLNETYSSYIQFHLNQQPRPSVNHIDHLPVAMTISQQRYNGNSRSTVGTISDIYASVRLLWSRIGTPFVGYSDVFSFNSPSGMCKECEGLGYIESINLDELLDWD
;
A
#
# COMPACT_ATOMS: atom_id res chain seq x y z
N MET A 1 -7.36 -18.98 -28.16
CA MET A 1 -8.62 -18.86 -27.39
C MET A 1 -8.48 -17.68 -26.47
N LYS A 2 -9.39 -16.71 -26.50
CA LYS A 2 -9.34 -15.56 -25.59
C LYS A 2 -9.58 -16.04 -24.15
N GLN A 3 -8.65 -15.71 -23.26
CA GLN A 3 -8.73 -16.03 -21.83
C GLN A 3 -9.61 -14.98 -21.12
N ASP A 4 -10.88 -14.90 -21.52
CA ASP A 4 -11.78 -13.80 -21.16
C ASP A 4 -12.29 -13.84 -19.72
N TYR A 5 -12.01 -14.92 -18.97
CA TYR A 5 -12.49 -15.10 -17.60
C TYR A 5 -11.34 -15.49 -16.66
N ILE A 6 -11.41 -15.02 -15.42
CA ILE A 6 -10.70 -15.61 -14.28
C ILE A 6 -11.62 -16.72 -13.75
N ARG A 7 -11.16 -17.98 -13.79
CA ARG A 7 -12.00 -19.11 -13.36
C ARG A 7 -11.53 -19.63 -12.03
N VAL A 8 -12.37 -19.50 -11.01
CA VAL A 8 -12.11 -20.01 -9.67
C VAL A 8 -12.83 -21.34 -9.52
N LYS A 9 -12.11 -22.39 -9.10
CA LYS A 9 -12.67 -23.72 -8.87
C LYS A 9 -12.45 -24.20 -7.44
N GLY A 10 -13.53 -24.62 -6.80
CA GLY A 10 -13.52 -25.20 -5.45
C GLY A 10 -12.94 -24.28 -4.38
N ALA A 11 -13.27 -23.00 -4.38
CA ALA A 11 -12.79 -22.08 -3.33
C ALA A 11 -13.43 -22.41 -1.97
N THR A 12 -12.59 -22.65 -0.97
CA THR A 12 -12.97 -23.06 0.40
C THR A 12 -12.37 -22.16 1.49
N GLN A 13 -11.68 -21.08 1.11
CA GLN A 13 -11.11 -20.12 2.04
C GLN A 13 -12.14 -19.59 3.05
N ASN A 14 -11.80 -19.63 4.33
CA ASN A 14 -12.66 -19.24 5.46
C ASN A 14 -14.01 -19.97 5.45
N ASN A 15 -15.10 -19.25 5.12
CA ASN A 15 -16.46 -19.75 5.14
C ASN A 15 -17.02 -20.10 3.76
N LEU A 16 -16.21 -20.04 2.70
CA LEU A 16 -16.61 -20.43 1.35
C LEU A 16 -16.94 -21.93 1.30
N LYS A 17 -17.96 -22.28 0.52
CA LYS A 17 -18.54 -23.63 0.48
C LYS A 17 -18.18 -24.35 -0.82
N SER A 18 -16.88 -24.46 -1.12
CA SER A 18 -16.37 -25.08 -2.35
C SER A 18 -17.00 -24.47 -3.61
N ILE A 19 -16.91 -23.15 -3.74
CA ILE A 19 -17.60 -22.43 -4.81
C ILE A 19 -16.77 -22.41 -6.10
N ASP A 20 -17.50 -22.47 -7.22
CA ASP A 20 -16.98 -22.25 -8.56
C ASP A 20 -17.52 -20.92 -9.10
N VAL A 21 -16.64 -20.04 -9.60
CA VAL A 21 -17.02 -18.72 -10.11
C VAL A 21 -16.16 -18.35 -11.31
N ASP A 22 -16.80 -17.91 -12.39
CA ASP A 22 -16.14 -17.31 -13.55
C ASP A 22 -16.32 -15.78 -13.52
N ILE A 23 -15.22 -15.04 -13.43
CA ILE A 23 -15.20 -13.58 -13.35
C ILE A 23 -14.75 -13.02 -14.71
N PRO A 24 -15.59 -12.24 -15.41
CA PRO A 24 -15.24 -11.70 -16.72
C PRO A 24 -14.12 -10.65 -16.61
N LYS A 25 -13.11 -10.77 -17.46
CA LYS A 25 -12.03 -9.78 -17.59
C LYS A 25 -12.49 -8.60 -18.46
N HIS A 26 -11.88 -7.44 -18.25
CA HIS A 26 -12.21 -6.20 -18.97
C HIS A 26 -13.62 -5.65 -18.67
N PHE A 27 -14.23 -6.10 -17.57
CA PHE A 27 -15.48 -5.57 -17.02
C PHE A 27 -15.28 -5.13 -15.58
N ILE A 28 -16.06 -4.13 -15.16
CA ILE A 28 -16.20 -3.79 -13.74
C ILE A 28 -17.14 -4.83 -13.12
N THR A 29 -16.56 -5.75 -12.34
CA THR A 29 -17.32 -6.79 -11.63
C THR A 29 -17.56 -6.36 -10.18
N VAL A 30 -18.82 -6.32 -9.75
CA VAL A 30 -19.22 -5.94 -8.39
C VAL A 30 -19.64 -7.19 -7.60
N PHE A 31 -18.97 -7.45 -6.48
CA PHE A 31 -19.34 -8.52 -5.55
C PHE A 31 -20.29 -7.98 -4.48
N THR A 32 -21.54 -8.44 -4.49
CA THR A 32 -22.59 -8.00 -3.56
C THR A 32 -23.12 -9.15 -2.70
N GLY A 33 -23.81 -8.83 -1.60
CA GLY A 33 -24.37 -9.80 -0.65
C GLY A 33 -24.25 -9.36 0.81
N ARG A 34 -25.01 -10.01 1.70
CA ARG A 34 -25.05 -9.69 3.15
C ARG A 34 -23.67 -9.76 3.81
N SER A 35 -23.48 -9.06 4.92
CA SER A 35 -22.26 -9.21 5.73
C SER A 35 -22.02 -10.68 6.09
N GLY A 36 -20.76 -11.12 6.08
CA GLY A 36 -20.39 -12.51 6.32
C GLY A 36 -20.66 -13.49 5.16
N SER A 37 -21.18 -13.06 4.01
CA SER A 37 -21.47 -13.96 2.88
C SER A 37 -20.24 -14.55 2.16
N GLY A 38 -19.02 -14.18 2.55
CA GLY A 38 -17.78 -14.67 1.95
C GLY A 38 -17.20 -13.82 0.81
N LYS A 39 -17.75 -12.63 0.53
CA LYS A 39 -17.22 -11.70 -0.51
C LYS A 39 -15.73 -11.40 -0.32
N SER A 40 -15.36 -10.95 0.89
CA SER A 40 -13.97 -10.63 1.22
C SER A 40 -13.09 -11.87 1.23
N SER A 41 -13.65 -13.03 1.62
CA SER A 41 -12.95 -14.31 1.54
C SER A 41 -12.59 -14.66 0.10
N LEU A 42 -13.51 -14.47 -0.85
CA LEU A 42 -13.27 -14.72 -2.27
C LEU A 42 -12.32 -13.70 -2.89
N VAL A 43 -12.58 -12.40 -2.71
CA VAL A 43 -11.83 -11.33 -3.41
C VAL A 43 -10.44 -11.12 -2.81
N PHE A 44 -10.34 -10.89 -1.51
CA PHE A 44 -9.07 -10.55 -0.87
C PHE A 44 -8.31 -11.80 -0.43
N ASN A 45 -8.97 -12.69 0.30
CA ASN A 45 -8.28 -13.83 0.92
C ASN A 45 -8.07 -15.01 -0.04
N THR A 46 -8.65 -15.00 -1.25
CA THR A 46 -8.44 -16.06 -2.26
C THR A 46 -7.79 -15.47 -3.50
N LEU A 47 -8.47 -14.61 -4.25
CA LEU A 47 -7.95 -14.11 -5.53
C LEU A 47 -6.70 -13.25 -5.38
N ALA A 48 -6.74 -12.24 -4.51
CA ALA A 48 -5.58 -11.38 -4.30
C ALA A 48 -4.43 -12.13 -3.62
N ALA A 49 -4.72 -12.94 -2.59
CA ALA A 49 -3.73 -13.77 -1.93
C ALA A 49 -3.02 -14.74 -2.90
N GLU A 50 -3.77 -15.40 -3.79
CA GLU A 50 -3.17 -16.29 -4.79
C GLU A 50 -2.34 -15.51 -5.80
N SER A 51 -2.80 -14.33 -6.23
CA SER A 51 -2.02 -13.49 -7.13
C SER A 51 -0.71 -13.01 -6.49
N GLU A 52 -0.72 -12.64 -5.22
CA GLU A 52 0.48 -12.23 -4.48
C GLU A 52 1.43 -13.41 -4.31
N HIS A 53 0.91 -14.60 -4.01
CA HIS A 53 1.69 -15.83 -3.94
C HIS A 53 2.39 -16.12 -5.28
N LEU A 54 1.67 -16.12 -6.39
CA LEU A 54 2.22 -16.36 -7.73
C LEU A 54 3.26 -15.30 -8.13
N LEU A 55 3.07 -14.04 -7.75
CA LEU A 55 4.09 -13.01 -7.93
C LEU A 55 5.34 -13.29 -7.11
N ASN A 56 5.17 -13.69 -5.85
CA ASN A 56 6.29 -13.94 -4.95
C ASN A 56 7.16 -15.11 -5.41
N GLU A 57 6.57 -16.11 -6.07
CA GLU A 57 7.29 -17.23 -6.69
C GLU A 57 8.23 -16.79 -7.83
N THR A 58 8.01 -15.63 -8.43
CA THR A 58 8.89 -15.09 -9.49
C THR A 58 10.16 -14.43 -8.95
N TYR A 59 10.23 -14.12 -7.65
CA TYR A 59 11.43 -13.53 -7.04
C TYR A 59 12.54 -14.57 -6.83
N SER A 60 13.77 -14.10 -6.62
CA SER A 60 14.89 -14.96 -6.26
C SER A 60 14.66 -15.61 -4.88
N SER A 61 15.27 -16.77 -4.65
CA SER A 61 15.22 -17.47 -3.36
C SER A 61 15.71 -16.60 -2.19
N TYR A 62 16.68 -15.72 -2.44
CA TYR A 62 17.16 -14.74 -1.46
C TYR A 62 16.05 -13.78 -1.01
N ILE A 63 15.27 -13.24 -1.95
CA ILE A 63 14.15 -12.34 -1.64
C ILE A 63 13.02 -13.12 -0.98
N GLN A 64 12.68 -14.31 -1.50
CA GLN A 64 11.62 -15.16 -0.93
C GLN A 64 11.86 -15.54 0.53
N PHE A 65 13.12 -15.70 0.95
CA PHE A 65 13.47 -15.97 2.35
C PHE A 65 13.20 -14.77 3.27
N HIS A 66 13.29 -13.56 2.75
CA HIS A 66 13.06 -12.32 3.52
C HIS A 66 11.60 -11.83 3.42
N LEU A 67 10.82 -12.34 2.47
CA LEU A 67 9.40 -12.05 2.36
C LEU A 67 8.62 -12.82 3.42
N ASN A 68 7.64 -12.15 4.05
CA ASN A 68 6.66 -12.83 4.88
C ASN A 68 5.81 -13.75 4.00
N GLN A 69 6.10 -15.04 4.03
CA GLN A 69 5.31 -16.03 3.30
C GLN A 69 3.94 -16.17 3.96
N GLN A 70 2.91 -15.62 3.32
CA GLN A 70 1.53 -15.89 3.70
C GLN A 70 1.15 -17.31 3.24
N PRO A 71 0.35 -18.05 4.03
CA PRO A 71 -0.12 -19.36 3.62
C PRO A 71 -0.95 -19.24 2.34
N ARG A 72 -0.76 -20.18 1.41
CA ARG A 72 -1.54 -20.24 0.17
C ARG A 72 -3.03 -20.36 0.49
N PRO A 73 -3.92 -19.64 -0.22
CA PRO A 73 -5.35 -19.72 0.03
C PRO A 73 -5.93 -21.11 -0.30
N SER A 74 -6.97 -21.50 0.42
CA SER A 74 -7.69 -22.76 0.20
C SER A 74 -8.61 -22.68 -1.03
N VAL A 75 -8.10 -23.14 -2.17
CA VAL A 75 -8.80 -23.23 -3.47
C VAL A 75 -8.20 -24.37 -4.30
N ASN A 76 -9.00 -25.06 -5.11
CA ASN A 76 -8.49 -26.18 -5.91
C ASN A 76 -7.58 -25.68 -7.04
N HIS A 77 -8.05 -24.71 -7.83
CA HIS A 77 -7.23 -23.98 -8.80
C HIS A 77 -7.91 -22.68 -9.23
N ILE A 78 -7.10 -21.75 -9.75
CA ILE A 78 -7.58 -20.53 -10.39
C ILE A 78 -6.93 -20.42 -11.77
N ASP A 79 -7.74 -20.43 -12.84
CA ASP A 79 -7.24 -20.23 -14.20
C ASP A 79 -7.23 -18.75 -14.58
N HIS A 80 -6.19 -18.38 -15.31
CA HIS A 80 -6.05 -17.08 -15.98
C HIS A 80 -6.10 -15.87 -15.02
N LEU A 81 -5.66 -16.05 -13.77
CA LEU A 81 -5.53 -14.97 -12.78
C LEU A 81 -4.44 -13.98 -13.21
N PRO A 82 -4.76 -12.70 -13.47
CA PRO A 82 -3.74 -11.68 -13.67
C PRO A 82 -3.11 -11.29 -12.33
N VAL A 83 -2.02 -10.51 -12.41
CA VAL A 83 -1.50 -9.79 -11.25
C VAL A 83 -2.59 -8.86 -10.70
N ALA A 84 -2.94 -9.07 -9.43
CA ALA A 84 -3.93 -8.31 -8.71
C ALA A 84 -3.25 -7.27 -7.82
N MET A 85 -3.70 -6.02 -7.95
CA MET A 85 -3.35 -4.94 -7.02
C MET A 85 -4.55 -4.70 -6.11
N THR A 86 -4.38 -4.87 -4.81
CA THR A 86 -5.45 -4.63 -3.84
C THR A 86 -5.45 -3.17 -3.39
N ILE A 87 -6.64 -2.56 -3.42
CA ILE A 87 -6.87 -1.26 -2.83
C ILE A 87 -7.81 -1.48 -1.65
N SER A 88 -7.27 -1.38 -0.44
CA SER A 88 -8.01 -1.60 0.81
C SER A 88 -8.26 -0.29 1.54
N GLN A 89 -9.18 -0.32 2.51
CA GLN A 89 -9.45 0.81 3.41
C GLN A 89 -8.46 0.88 4.58
N GLN A 90 -7.39 0.08 4.60
CA GLN A 90 -6.41 0.18 5.67
C GLN A 90 -5.87 1.60 5.72
N ARG A 91 -5.92 2.21 6.90
CA ARG A 91 -5.36 3.54 7.09
C ARG A 91 -3.90 3.48 6.73
N TYR A 92 -3.46 4.47 5.96
CA TYR A 92 -2.06 4.62 5.66
C TYR A 92 -1.32 4.79 7.00
N ASN A 93 -0.43 3.85 7.32
CA ASN A 93 0.49 4.00 8.45
C ASN A 93 1.61 4.96 8.03
N GLY A 94 1.24 6.21 7.73
CA GLY A 94 2.18 7.30 7.55
C GLY A 94 2.64 7.80 8.91
N ASN A 95 3.93 8.13 9.02
CA ASN A 95 4.41 8.94 10.15
C ASN A 95 4.01 10.42 9.94
N SER A 96 4.32 11.28 10.90
CA SER A 96 4.08 12.73 10.83
C SER A 96 4.71 13.42 9.60
N ARG A 97 5.65 12.76 8.92
CA ARG A 97 6.32 13.22 7.69
C ARG A 97 5.69 12.69 6.40
N SER A 98 4.65 11.86 6.49
CA SER A 98 3.94 11.29 5.34
C SER A 98 2.77 12.20 4.97
N THR A 99 2.93 12.94 3.87
CA THR A 99 1.92 13.84 3.32
C THR A 99 1.39 13.31 1.98
N VAL A 100 0.30 13.89 1.48
CA VAL A 100 -0.19 13.59 0.13
C VAL A 100 0.90 13.80 -0.92
N GLY A 101 1.73 14.83 -0.76
CA GLY A 101 2.84 15.12 -1.67
C GLY A 101 3.90 14.02 -1.67
N THR A 102 4.25 13.48 -0.49
CA THR A 102 5.26 12.41 -0.41
C THR A 102 4.72 11.07 -0.90
N ILE A 103 3.45 10.75 -0.62
CA ILE A 103 2.85 9.46 -0.99
C ILE A 103 2.58 9.38 -2.51
N SER A 104 2.27 10.51 -3.15
CA SER A 104 2.01 10.57 -4.59
C SER A 104 3.25 10.78 -5.46
N ASP A 105 4.45 10.82 -4.86
CA ASP A 105 5.72 11.22 -5.50
C ASP A 105 5.75 12.61 -6.17
N ILE A 106 4.67 13.39 -6.05
CA ILE A 106 4.62 14.79 -6.50
C ILE A 106 5.71 15.60 -5.80
N TYR A 107 5.94 15.34 -4.51
CA TYR A 107 6.96 16.03 -3.74
C TYR A 107 8.37 15.87 -4.32
N ALA A 108 8.74 14.68 -4.78
CA ALA A 108 10.04 14.46 -5.42
C ALA A 108 10.20 15.30 -6.69
N SER A 109 9.14 15.35 -7.52
CA SER A 109 9.11 16.12 -8.76
C SER A 109 9.22 17.62 -8.50
N VAL A 110 8.47 18.12 -7.52
CA VAL A 110 8.45 19.53 -7.13
C VAL A 110 9.80 19.97 -6.56
N ARG A 111 10.46 19.15 -5.72
CA ARG A 111 11.82 19.43 -5.21
C ARG A 111 12.84 19.50 -6.34
N LEU A 112 12.77 18.58 -7.30
CA LEU A 112 13.64 18.61 -8.47
C LEU A 112 13.39 19.88 -9.29
N LEU A 113 12.13 20.24 -9.53
CA LEU A 113 11.77 21.46 -10.26
C LEU A 113 12.38 22.71 -9.61
N TRP A 114 12.13 22.94 -8.31
CA TRP A 114 12.67 24.11 -7.60
C TRP A 114 14.19 24.15 -7.54
N SER A 115 14.85 23.00 -7.48
CA SER A 115 16.32 22.95 -7.55
C SER A 115 16.89 23.44 -8.88
N ARG A 116 16.09 23.49 -9.95
CA ARG A 116 16.51 23.93 -11.28
C ARG A 116 16.07 25.34 -11.62
N ILE A 117 14.90 25.76 -11.14
CA ILE A 117 14.31 27.06 -11.49
C ILE A 117 14.43 28.11 -10.37
N GLY A 118 14.81 27.68 -9.16
CA GLY A 118 14.90 28.56 -8.00
C GLY A 118 15.94 29.66 -8.18
N THR A 119 15.53 30.91 -7.96
CA THR A 119 16.41 32.08 -7.95
C THR A 119 16.30 32.81 -6.60
N PRO A 120 17.40 32.98 -5.85
CA PRO A 120 18.77 32.52 -6.16
C PRO A 120 18.89 30.98 -6.10
N PHE A 121 19.97 30.46 -6.70
CA PHE A 121 20.30 29.04 -6.55
C PHE A 121 20.76 28.77 -5.12
N VAL A 122 20.04 27.91 -4.41
CA VAL A 122 20.28 27.57 -3.00
C VAL A 122 20.74 26.12 -2.79
N GLY A 123 20.77 25.31 -3.87
CA GLY A 123 21.20 23.92 -3.82
C GLY A 123 20.34 22.98 -4.67
N TYR A 124 20.68 21.69 -4.64
CA TYR A 124 19.95 20.63 -5.34
C TYR A 124 18.70 20.18 -4.57
N SER A 125 17.96 19.19 -5.07
CA SER A 125 16.65 18.75 -4.54
C SER A 125 16.59 18.46 -3.04
N ASP A 126 17.72 18.16 -2.39
CA ASP A 126 17.77 17.85 -0.96
C ASP A 126 17.52 19.07 -0.07
N VAL A 127 17.90 20.27 -0.49
CA VAL A 127 17.66 21.50 0.28
C VAL A 127 16.17 21.90 0.29
N PHE A 128 15.38 21.32 -0.60
CA PHE A 128 13.92 21.49 -0.66
C PHE A 128 13.20 20.36 0.10
N SER A 129 13.93 19.49 0.80
CA SER A 129 13.38 18.36 1.54
C SER A 129 13.17 18.66 3.01
N PHE A 130 11.92 18.65 3.49
CA PHE A 130 11.61 18.68 4.93
C PHE A 130 12.01 17.37 5.64
N ASN A 131 12.35 16.32 4.88
CA ASN A 131 12.86 15.06 5.40
C ASN A 131 14.40 14.99 5.39
N SER A 132 15.10 16.00 4.87
CA SER A 132 16.56 16.01 4.80
C SER A 132 17.14 17.04 5.78
N PRO A 133 18.17 16.69 6.58
CA PRO A 133 18.87 17.65 7.44
C PRO A 133 19.43 18.88 6.69
N SER A 134 19.69 18.72 5.39
CA SER A 134 20.17 19.81 4.53
C SER A 134 19.10 20.84 4.13
N GLY A 135 17.81 20.50 4.24
CA GLY A 135 16.69 21.35 3.82
C GLY A 135 15.61 21.58 4.88
N MET A 136 15.57 20.75 5.92
CA MET A 136 14.56 20.85 6.96
C MET A 136 14.83 22.02 7.91
N CYS A 137 13.77 22.56 8.52
CA CYS A 137 13.89 23.46 9.65
C CYS A 137 14.56 22.72 10.82
N LYS A 138 15.57 23.33 11.45
CA LYS A 138 16.30 22.72 12.58
C LYS A 138 15.52 22.72 13.90
N GLU A 139 14.49 23.55 14.00
CA GLU A 139 13.72 23.71 15.23
C GLU A 139 12.58 22.69 15.33
N CYS A 140 11.80 22.54 14.24
CA CYS A 140 10.71 21.56 14.17
C CYS A 140 11.08 20.27 13.43
N GLU A 141 12.34 20.12 13.01
CA GLU A 141 12.84 18.98 12.22
C GLU A 141 11.97 18.63 11.00
N GLY A 142 11.43 19.65 10.33
CA GLY A 142 10.58 19.50 9.16
C GLY A 142 9.15 19.04 9.44
N LEU A 143 8.71 18.97 10.69
CA LEU A 143 7.33 18.63 11.06
C LEU A 143 6.35 19.80 10.90
N GLY A 144 6.86 21.03 10.91
CA GLY A 144 6.04 22.25 10.82
C GLY A 144 5.39 22.67 12.13
N TYR A 145 5.53 21.89 13.20
CA TYR A 145 5.09 22.20 14.56
C TYR A 145 6.07 21.59 15.58
N ILE A 146 6.04 22.06 16.83
CA ILE A 146 6.84 21.55 17.94
C ILE A 146 5.85 21.11 19.02
N GLU A 147 5.94 19.85 19.44
CA GLU A 147 5.26 19.38 20.65
C GLU A 147 6.21 19.57 21.83
N SER A 148 5.93 20.58 22.64
CA SER A 148 6.67 20.86 23.87
C SER A 148 5.74 20.79 25.07
N ILE A 149 6.29 20.36 26.20
CA ILE A 149 5.60 20.42 27.49
C ILE A 149 5.61 21.87 27.97
N ASN A 150 4.46 22.40 28.36
CA ASN A 150 4.40 23.67 29.08
C ASN A 150 4.86 23.43 30.53
N LEU A 151 6.10 23.81 30.85
CA LEU A 151 6.68 23.58 32.17
C LEU A 151 5.98 24.40 33.27
N ASP A 152 5.43 25.57 32.93
CA ASP A 152 4.72 26.42 33.89
C ASP A 152 3.37 25.85 34.32
N GLU A 153 2.78 24.98 33.50
CA GLU A 153 1.58 24.22 33.86
C GLU A 153 1.91 22.86 34.50
N LEU A 154 3.11 22.33 34.27
CA LEU A 154 3.50 21.01 34.75
C LEU A 154 4.17 21.04 36.13
N LEU A 155 4.90 22.11 36.45
CA LEU A 155 5.68 22.22 37.68
C LEU A 155 5.08 23.31 38.59
N ASP A 156 4.87 22.96 39.85
CA ASP A 156 4.81 23.95 40.92
C ASP A 156 6.24 24.43 41.16
N TRP A 157 6.46 25.73 41.00
CA TRP A 157 7.77 26.35 41.16
C TRP A 157 8.07 26.77 42.61
N ASP A 158 7.13 26.50 43.52
CA ASP A 158 7.20 26.74 44.97
C ASP A 158 7.97 25.64 45.73
#